data_AF-A0AAJ0TEW6-F1
#
_entry.id   AF-A0AAJ0TEW6-F1
#
_cell.length_a   1.000
_cell.length_b   1.000
_cell.length_c   1.000
_cell.angle_alpha   90.00
_cell.angle_beta   90.00
_cell.angle_gamma   90.00
#
_symmetry.space_group_name_H-M   'P 1'
#
loop_
_entity.id
_entity.type
_entity.pdbx_description
1 polymer ?
#
loop_
_entity_poly.entity_id
_entity_poly.type
_entity_poly.pdbx_seq_one_letter_code
_entity_poly.pdbx_strand_id
1 'polypeptide(L)'
;CAICRKNHVLISARGQFPICTACSMRQISQPITDEKFRKLFDIDNKLYEESSFLRSIKSNYLRFGSLSEKQIDTFKRVSAELANPQNNKNSAQIATTAIAAEAAVISEKQESANEAKRIKPKAKKSKK
;
A
#
# COMPACT_ATOMS: atom_id res chain seq x y z
N CYS A 1 -0.26 -20.46 -9.20
CA CYS A 1 0.59 -20.27 -8.00
C CYS A 1 1.97 -20.86 -8.29
N ALA A 2 3.04 -20.11 -8.02
CA ALA A 2 4.40 -20.53 -8.30
C ALA A 2 4.89 -21.70 -7.42
N ILE A 3 4.30 -21.89 -6.23
CA ILE A 3 4.69 -22.94 -5.27
C ILE A 3 4.00 -24.26 -5.57
N CYS A 4 2.67 -24.32 -5.46
CA CYS A 4 1.95 -25.59 -5.58
C CYS A 4 1.63 -25.99 -7.02
N ARG A 5 1.66 -25.06 -7.98
CA ARG A 5 1.23 -25.25 -9.38
C ARG A 5 -0.20 -25.82 -9.57
N LYS A 6 -1.02 -25.86 -8.52
CA LYS A 6 -2.40 -26.38 -8.53
C LYS A 6 -3.44 -25.26 -8.59
N ASN A 7 -3.27 -24.22 -7.78
CA ASN A 7 -4.24 -23.12 -7.71
C ASN A 7 -3.88 -21.98 -8.66
N HIS A 8 -4.88 -21.52 -9.40
CA HIS A 8 -4.79 -20.33 -10.26
C HIS A 8 -4.79 -19.05 -9.40
N VAL A 9 -4.06 -18.04 -9.84
CA VAL A 9 -3.94 -16.73 -9.17
C VAL A 9 -3.76 -15.67 -10.26
N LEU A 10 -4.41 -14.51 -10.10
CA LEU A 10 -4.26 -13.39 -11.03
C LEU A 10 -2.84 -12.81 -10.91
N ILE A 11 -2.18 -12.64 -12.06
CA ILE A 11 -0.85 -12.05 -12.16
C ILE A 11 -0.99 -10.63 -12.69
N SER A 12 -0.33 -9.68 -12.05
CA SER A 12 -0.13 -8.33 -12.56
C SER A 12 1.35 -8.11 -12.87
N ALA A 13 1.67 -7.12 -13.70
CA ALA A 13 3.06 -6.80 -14.05
C ALA A 13 3.98 -6.57 -12.83
N ARG A 14 3.42 -6.06 -11.72
CA ARG A 14 4.13 -5.83 -10.45
C ARG A 14 4.31 -7.10 -9.61
N GLY A 15 3.45 -8.09 -9.81
CA GLY A 15 3.39 -9.33 -9.02
C GLY A 15 3.82 -10.54 -9.82
N GLN A 16 5.07 -10.57 -10.30
CA GLN A 16 5.56 -11.64 -11.19
C GLN A 16 5.67 -13.01 -10.52
N PHE A 17 5.62 -13.09 -9.18
CA PHE A 17 5.67 -14.33 -8.42
C PHE A 17 4.37 -14.59 -7.63
N PRO A 18 3.30 -15.08 -8.29
CA PRO A 18 1.98 -15.25 -7.67
C PRO A 18 1.95 -16.44 -6.69
N ILE A 19 1.59 -16.19 -5.45
CA ILE A 19 1.39 -17.22 -4.42
C ILE A 19 -0.11 -17.32 -4.11
N CYS A 20 -0.68 -18.52 -4.11
CA CYS A 20 -2.09 -18.70 -3.73
C CYS A 20 -2.24 -18.59 -2.20
N THR A 21 -3.45 -18.26 -1.76
CA THR A 21 -3.83 -18.17 -0.34
C THR A 21 -3.39 -19.39 0.46
N ALA A 22 -3.71 -20.59 -0.02
CA ALA A 22 -3.32 -21.84 0.64
C ALA A 22 -1.81 -21.98 0.84
N CYS A 23 -0.98 -21.59 -0.14
CA CYS A 23 0.47 -21.64 0.00
C CYS A 23 1.00 -20.54 0.94
N SER A 24 0.43 -19.33 0.88
CA SER A 24 0.79 -18.26 1.82
C SER A 24 0.44 -18.64 3.26
N MET A 25 -0.73 -19.24 3.50
CA MET A 25 -1.16 -19.71 4.84
C MET A 25 -0.18 -20.72 5.42
N ARG A 26 0.31 -21.67 4.61
CA ARG A 26 1.34 -22.64 5.02
C ARG A 26 2.67 -22.02 5.39
N GLN A 27 3.02 -20.86 4.82
CA GLN A 27 4.25 -20.16 5.19
C GLN A 27 4.11 -19.43 6.51
N ILE A 28 2.93 -18.86 6.79
CA ILE A 28 2.70 -18.06 8.00
C ILE A 28 2.25 -18.88 9.21
N SER A 29 2.06 -20.19 9.06
CA SER A 29 1.70 -21.10 10.16
C SER A 29 2.88 -21.46 11.06
N GLN A 30 4.08 -20.94 10.78
CA GLN A 30 5.25 -21.18 11.61
C GLN A 30 5.11 -20.48 12.97
N PRO A 31 5.61 -21.10 14.06
CA PRO A 31 5.56 -20.50 15.39
C PRO A 31 6.44 -19.26 15.47
N ILE A 32 5.99 -18.29 16.28
CA ILE A 32 6.71 -17.03 16.53
C ILE A 32 7.41 -17.14 17.88
N THR A 33 8.72 -16.90 17.90
CA THR A 33 9.56 -16.97 19.10
C THR A 33 9.36 -15.76 20.01
N ASP A 34 9.18 -14.55 19.45
CA ASP A 34 9.11 -13.33 20.24
C ASP A 34 7.71 -13.10 20.84
N GLU A 35 7.63 -12.95 22.15
CA GLU A 35 6.35 -12.78 22.85
C GLU A 35 5.57 -11.52 22.41
N LYS A 36 6.29 -10.43 22.14
CA LYS A 36 5.70 -9.16 21.69
C LYS A 36 4.99 -9.33 20.35
N PHE A 37 5.65 -10.01 19.41
CA PHE A 37 5.08 -10.25 18.08
C PHE A 37 4.05 -11.38 18.10
N ARG A 38 4.19 -12.36 18.98
CA ARG A 38 3.17 -13.40 19.18
C ARG A 38 1.81 -12.77 19.49
N LYS A 39 1.75 -11.81 20.42
CA LYS A 39 0.51 -11.06 20.73
C LYS A 39 0.02 -10.21 19.56
N LEU A 40 0.93 -9.63 18.78
CA LEU A 40 0.57 -8.82 17.61
C LEU A 40 -0.12 -9.66 16.53
N PHE A 41 0.35 -10.88 16.31
CA PHE A 41 -0.15 -11.79 15.26
C PHE A 41 -1.21 -12.78 15.75
N ASP A 42 -1.69 -12.61 16.98
CA ASP A 42 -2.77 -13.39 17.57
C ASP A 42 -4.13 -12.84 17.10
N ILE A 43 -4.41 -13.03 15.81
CA ILE A 43 -5.66 -12.61 15.15
C ILE A 43 -6.32 -13.80 14.48
N ASP A 44 -7.62 -13.69 14.18
CA ASP A 44 -8.38 -14.77 13.54
C ASP A 44 -7.78 -15.15 12.17
N ASN A 45 -7.67 -16.45 11.92
CA ASN A 45 -7.18 -17.01 10.67
C ASN A 45 -8.02 -16.55 9.47
N LYS A 46 -9.31 -16.27 9.67
CA LYS A 46 -10.17 -15.74 8.60
C LYS A 46 -9.67 -14.39 8.07
N LEU A 47 -9.17 -13.52 8.95
CA LEU A 47 -8.61 -12.22 8.54
C LEU A 47 -7.34 -12.41 7.69
N TYR A 48 -6.55 -13.43 8.02
CA TYR A 48 -5.41 -13.81 7.18
C TYR A 48 -5.83 -14.38 5.83
N GLU A 49 -6.97 -15.04 5.71
CA GLU A 49 -7.47 -15.55 4.42
C GLU A 49 -8.00 -14.43 3.52
N GLU A 50 -8.64 -13.44 4.11
CA GLU A 50 -9.19 -12.28 3.40
C GLU A 50 -8.10 -11.33 2.91
N SER A 51 -7.09 -11.04 3.72
CA SER A 51 -6.11 -10.00 3.43
C SER A 51 -4.73 -10.53 3.00
N SER A 52 -4.34 -10.24 1.76
CA SER A 52 -2.96 -10.50 1.28
C SER A 52 -1.91 -9.66 2.00
N PHE A 53 -2.29 -8.47 2.49
CA PHE A 53 -1.42 -7.58 3.24
C PHE A 53 -1.07 -8.15 4.61
N LEU A 54 -2.04 -8.63 5.38
CA LEU A 54 -1.76 -9.21 6.70
C LEU A 54 -0.83 -10.44 6.58
N ARG A 55 -1.03 -11.26 5.54
CA ARG A 55 -0.14 -12.40 5.24
C ARG A 55 1.27 -11.95 4.89
N SER A 56 1.45 -10.88 4.12
CA SER A 56 2.77 -10.41 3.71
C SER A 56 3.57 -9.85 4.88
N ILE A 57 2.93 -9.12 5.80
CA ILE A 57 3.59 -8.61 7.02
C ILE A 57 4.06 -9.76 7.91
N LYS A 58 3.21 -10.76 8.16
CA LYS A 58 3.59 -11.94 8.95
C LYS A 58 4.71 -12.75 8.28
N SER A 59 4.63 -12.95 6.96
CA SER A 59 5.69 -13.61 6.18
C SER A 59 7.02 -12.86 6.24
N ASN A 60 7.00 -11.53 6.15
CA ASN A 60 8.20 -10.71 6.27
C ASN A 60 8.82 -10.79 7.67
N TYR A 61 7.99 -10.74 8.70
CA TYR A 61 8.47 -10.91 10.07
C TYR A 61 9.13 -12.30 10.26
N LEU A 62 8.53 -13.38 9.76
CA LEU A 62 9.13 -14.71 9.83
C LEU A 62 10.47 -14.83 9.08
N ARG A 63 10.66 -14.04 8.02
CA ARG A 63 11.91 -14.03 7.23
C ARG A 63 13.00 -13.18 7.85
N PHE A 64 12.66 -12.01 8.38
CA PHE A 64 13.63 -11.00 8.79
C PHE A 64 13.72 -10.82 10.31
N GLY A 65 12.82 -11.43 11.08
CA GLY A 65 12.75 -11.34 12.54
C GLY A 65 12.39 -9.94 13.09
N SER A 66 12.05 -8.99 12.22
CA SER A 66 11.81 -7.60 12.61
C SER A 66 10.75 -6.93 11.74
N LEU A 67 10.10 -5.92 12.31
CA LEU A 67 9.16 -5.03 11.65
C LEU A 67 9.41 -3.59 12.07
N SER A 68 9.25 -2.67 11.12
CA SER A 68 9.26 -1.23 11.43
C SER A 68 8.01 -0.82 12.22
N GLU A 69 8.12 0.24 13.00
CA GLU A 69 7.00 0.79 13.78
C GLU A 69 5.79 1.13 12.90
N LYS A 70 6.05 1.72 11.72
CA LYS A 70 5.01 2.03 10.73
C LYS A 70 4.29 0.77 10.23
N GLN A 71 5.01 -0.32 10.02
CA GLN A 71 4.38 -1.60 9.63
C GLN A 71 3.53 -2.17 10.75
N ILE A 72 3.98 -2.06 12.01
CA ILE A 72 3.22 -2.51 13.18
C ILE A 72 1.93 -1.70 13.33
N ASP A 73 2.01 -0.38 13.22
CA ASP A 73 0.85 0.52 13.30
C ASP A 73 -0.16 0.23 12.19
N THR A 74 0.32 0.15 10.95
CA THR A 74 -0.53 -0.17 9.79
C THR A 74 -1.18 -1.54 9.93
N PHE A 75 -0.44 -2.54 10.45
CA PHE A 75 -0.99 -3.88 10.69
C PHE A 75 -2.14 -3.84 11.71
N LYS A 76 -1.96 -3.15 12.84
CA LYS A 76 -3.00 -3.00 13.86
C LYS A 76 -4.24 -2.30 13.32
N ARG A 77 -4.05 -1.24 12.54
CA ARG A 77 -5.13 -0.53 11.88
C ARG A 77 -5.91 -1.42 10.93
N VAL A 78 -5.23 -2.08 9.99
CA VAL A 78 -5.89 -2.92 8.98
C VAL A 78 -6.56 -4.15 9.60
N SER A 79 -5.95 -4.78 10.60
CA SER A 79 -6.57 -5.90 11.30
C SER A 79 -7.85 -5.47 12.06
N ALA A 80 -7.85 -4.31 12.69
CA ALA A 80 -9.04 -3.75 13.32
C ALA A 80 -10.13 -3.37 12.31
N GLU A 81 -9.74 -2.79 11.17
CA GLU A 81 -10.65 -2.42 10.07
C GLU A 81 -11.36 -3.64 9.46
N LEU A 82 -10.64 -4.74 9.27
CA LEU A 82 -11.21 -5.99 8.74
C LEU A 82 -12.07 -6.72 9.77
N ALA A 83 -11.70 -6.66 11.06
CA ALA A 83 -12.54 -7.20 12.13
C ALA A 83 -13.86 -6.44 12.31
N ASN A 84 -13.87 -5.12 12.03
CA ASN A 84 -15.03 -4.25 12.17
C ASN A 84 -15.28 -3.44 10.88
N PRO A 85 -15.94 -4.04 9.87
CA PRO A 85 -16.11 -3.40 8.56
C PRO A 85 -16.93 -2.09 8.59
N GLN A 86 -17.62 -1.79 9.69
CA GLN A 86 -18.48 -0.60 9.83
C GLN A 86 -17.72 0.71 10.12
N ASN A 87 -16.43 0.66 10.48
CA ASN A 87 -15.66 1.88 10.79
C ASN A 87 -15.18 2.63 9.52
N ASN A 88 -15.45 2.08 8.33
CA ASN A 88 -14.76 2.40 7.08
C ASN A 88 -15.34 3.54 6.23
N LYS A 89 -16.43 4.20 6.62
CA LYS A 89 -16.95 5.35 5.84
C LYS A 89 -16.21 6.66 6.10
N ASN A 90 -15.61 6.83 7.28
CA ASN A 90 -14.99 8.11 7.66
C ASN A 90 -13.50 8.21 7.26
N SER A 91 -12.73 7.12 7.31
CA SER A 91 -11.27 7.20 7.08
C SER A 91 -10.87 7.31 5.60
N ALA A 92 -11.65 6.75 4.68
CA ALA A 92 -11.43 6.87 3.23
C ALA A 92 -11.73 8.29 2.71
N GLN A 93 -12.73 8.96 3.30
CA GLN A 93 -13.07 10.34 2.93
C GLN A 93 -11.99 11.34 3.35
N ILE A 94 -11.33 11.13 4.50
CA ILE A 94 -10.28 12.03 5.03
C ILE A 94 -9.00 11.98 4.18
N ALA A 95 -8.60 10.78 3.71
CA ALA A 95 -7.42 10.67 2.83
C ALA A 95 -7.69 11.26 1.44
N THR A 96 -8.92 11.12 0.92
CA THR A 96 -9.26 11.64 -0.41
C THR A 96 -9.39 13.16 -0.41
N THR A 97 -9.86 13.77 0.69
CA THR A 97 -9.90 15.24 0.85
C THR A 97 -8.52 15.85 1.08
N ALA A 98 -7.62 15.19 1.81
CA ALA A 98 -6.25 15.67 1.99
C ALA A 98 -5.46 15.69 0.66
N ILE A 99 -5.59 14.64 -0.15
CA ILE A 99 -4.90 14.55 -1.45
C ILE A 99 -5.51 15.54 -2.47
N ALA A 100 -6.83 15.78 -2.41
CA ALA A 100 -7.48 16.78 -3.25
C ALA A 100 -7.10 18.23 -2.85
N ALA A 101 -6.93 18.51 -1.56
CA ALA A 101 -6.49 19.82 -1.07
C ALA A 101 -5.04 20.12 -1.47
N GLU A 102 -4.14 19.12 -1.41
CA GLU A 102 -2.76 19.29 -1.85
C GLU A 102 -2.63 19.46 -3.37
N ALA A 103 -3.48 18.80 -4.16
CA ALA A 103 -3.49 18.96 -5.63
C ALA A 103 -3.97 20.36 -6.08
N ALA A 104 -4.93 20.97 -5.37
CA ALA A 104 -5.43 22.32 -5.68
C ALA A 104 -4.37 23.41 -5.42
N VAL A 105 -3.58 23.28 -4.35
CA VAL A 105 -2.49 24.22 -4.01
C VAL A 105 -1.34 24.18 -5.05
N ILE A 106 -1.19 23.06 -5.75
CA ILE A 106 -0.16 22.89 -6.79
C ILE A 106 -0.59 23.53 -8.13
N SER A 107 -1.89 23.58 -8.47
CA SER A 107 -2.34 24.18 -9.73
C SER A 107 -2.24 25.71 -9.73
N GLU A 108 -2.53 26.38 -8.61
CA GLU A 108 -2.43 27.86 -8.50
C GLU A 108 -0.99 28.37 -8.67
N LYS A 109 0.02 27.58 -8.30
CA LYS A 109 1.44 27.92 -8.50
C LYS A 109 1.92 27.76 -9.94
N GLN A 110 1.27 26.94 -10.77
CA GLN A 110 1.70 26.74 -12.17
C GLN A 110 1.16 27.82 -13.12
N GLU A 111 0.05 28.47 -12.78
CA GLU A 111 -0.56 29.51 -13.62
C GLU A 111 0.24 30.82 -13.59
N SER A 112 0.78 31.20 -12.43
CA SER A 112 1.65 32.38 -12.26
C SER A 112 3.02 32.27 -12.95
N ALA A 113 3.51 31.05 -13.21
CA ALA A 113 4.79 30.82 -13.89
C ALA A 113 4.69 30.85 -15.43
N ASN A 114 3.50 30.62 -16.00
CA ASN A 114 3.30 30.62 -17.45
C ASN A 114 3.01 32.02 -18.03
N GLU A 115 2.42 32.94 -17.26
CA GLU A 115 2.17 34.32 -17.68
C GLU A 115 3.49 35.09 -17.97
N ALA A 116 4.56 34.80 -17.20
CA ALA A 116 5.85 35.47 -17.33
C ALA A 116 6.64 35.14 -18.62
N LYS A 117 6.25 34.10 -19.38
CA LYS A 117 6.96 33.69 -20.60
C LYS A 117 6.39 34.29 -21.90
N ARG A 118 5.29 35.06 -21.83
CA ARG A 118 4.59 35.58 -23.02
C ARG A 118 5.14 36.91 -23.56
N ILE A 119 6.05 37.57 -22.85
CA ILE A 119 6.63 38.86 -23.26
C ILE A 119 8.06 38.67 -23.80
N LYS A 120 8.20 38.21 -25.04
CA LYS A 120 9.42 38.48 -25.84
C LYS A 120 9.03 38.82 -27.30
N PRO A 121 9.20 40.07 -27.74
CA PRO A 121 8.94 40.45 -29.13
C PRO A 121 9.99 39.86 -30.07
N LYS A 122 9.54 39.17 -31.12
CA LYS A 122 10.40 38.68 -32.21
C LYS A 122 10.91 39.86 -33.03
N ALA A 123 12.14 40.29 -32.77
CA ALA A 123 12.86 41.18 -33.67
C ALA A 123 13.22 40.42 -34.97
N LYS A 124 12.46 40.69 -36.03
CA LYS A 124 12.81 40.33 -37.42
C LYS A 124 14.16 40.97 -37.76
N LYS A 125 15.19 40.16 -38.01
CA LYS A 125 16.36 40.61 -38.78
C LYS A 125 16.27 40.05 -40.19
N SER A 126 15.79 40.92 -41.09
CA SER A 126 16.13 40.88 -42.51
C SER A 126 17.62 41.12 -42.69
N LYS A 127 18.26 40.30 -43.53
CA LYS A 127 19.48 40.51 -44.34
C LYS A 127 19.98 39.11 -44.72
N LYS A 128 20.32 38.78 -45.96
CA LYS A 128 20.58 39.58 -47.15
C LYS A 128 20.48 38.63 -48.35
#